data_AF-D2MLU4-F1
#
_entry.id   AF-D2MLU4-F1
#
_cell.length_a   1.000
_cell.length_b   1.000
_cell.length_c   1.000
_cell.angle_alpha   90.00
_cell.angle_beta   90.00
_cell.angle_gamma   90.00
#
_symmetry.space_group_name_H-M   'P 1'
#
loop_
_entity.id
_entity.type
_entity.pdbx_description
1 polymer ?
#
loop_
_entity_poly.entity_id
_entity_poly.type
_entity_poly.pdbx_seq_one_letter_code
_entity_poly.pdbx_strand_id
1 'polypeptide(L)'
;MIKAVLFDMDGILLDSESFYMQGTISQMKSWGYQGSIEKIYTIIGTSMEETYDILYHLLNGKKPKEEIAQENDLYFTKKNQFGQKK
;
A
#
# COMPACT_ATOMS: atom_id res chain seq x y z
N MET A 1 -23.44 -28.67 8.45
CA MET A 1 -23.56 -27.50 9.35
C MET A 1 -22.16 -26.91 9.53
N ILE A 2 -21.96 -25.65 9.15
CA ILE A 2 -20.66 -24.96 9.33
C ILE A 2 -20.40 -24.81 10.83
N LYS A 3 -19.16 -25.04 11.26
CA LYS A 3 -18.75 -25.05 12.68
C LYS A 3 -17.97 -23.80 13.08
N ALA A 4 -17.28 -23.15 12.14
CA ALA A 4 -16.59 -21.89 12.32
C ALA A 4 -16.41 -21.19 10.96
N VAL A 5 -16.23 -19.87 11.00
CA VAL A 5 -15.86 -19.03 9.86
C VAL A 5 -14.72 -18.12 10.31
N LEU A 6 -13.68 -18.01 9.50
CA LEU A 6 -12.59 -17.05 9.69
C LEU A 6 -12.80 -15.92 8.70
N PHE A 7 -12.92 -14.70 9.22
CA PHE A 7 -13.03 -13.50 8.41
C PHE A 7 -11.68 -12.80 8.40
N ASP A 8 -11.27 -12.36 7.20
CA ASP A 8 -10.17 -11.43 7.08
C ASP A 8 -10.54 -10.11 7.75
N MET A 9 -9.56 -9.36 8.23
CA MET A 9 -9.80 -8.09 8.90
C MET A 9 -9.97 -6.97 7.87
N ASP A 10 -8.99 -6.83 6.98
CA ASP A 10 -8.92 -5.76 6.01
C ASP A 10 -9.82 -6.07 4.81
N GLY A 11 -10.57 -5.08 4.34
CA GLY A 11 -11.52 -5.23 3.22
C GLY A 11 -12.79 -6.03 3.52
N ILE A 12 -12.82 -6.82 4.62
CA ILE A 12 -14.00 -7.58 5.06
C ILE A 12 -14.63 -6.98 6.32
N LEU A 13 -13.88 -6.89 7.43
CA LEU A 13 -14.39 -6.33 8.67
C LEU A 13 -14.27 -4.80 8.71
N LEU A 14 -13.23 -4.26 8.05
CA LEU A 14 -12.93 -2.84 7.98
C LEU A 14 -12.63 -2.42 6.55
N ASP A 15 -13.10 -1.24 6.12
CA ASP A 15 -12.68 -0.61 4.86
C ASP A 15 -11.31 0.07 5.02
N SER A 16 -10.33 -0.67 5.52
CA SER A 16 -8.94 -0.21 5.70
C SER A 16 -8.15 -0.20 4.39
N GLU A 17 -8.55 -1.02 3.41
CA GLU A 17 -7.90 -1.09 2.09
C GLU A 17 -7.93 0.23 1.34
N SER A 18 -9.09 0.88 1.34
CA SER A 18 -9.27 2.18 0.71
C SER A 18 -8.31 3.24 1.27
N PHE A 19 -7.95 3.17 2.55
CA PHE A 19 -7.07 4.16 3.18
C PHE A 19 -5.60 3.98 2.80
N TYR A 20 -5.07 2.76 2.86
CA TYR A 20 -3.66 2.56 2.48
C TYR A 20 -3.47 2.72 0.97
N MET A 21 -4.44 2.25 0.16
CA MET A 21 -4.37 2.37 -1.30
C MET A 21 -4.35 3.83 -1.77
N GLN A 22 -5.08 4.73 -1.12
CA GLN A 22 -5.01 6.17 -1.44
C GLN A 22 -3.60 6.74 -1.21
N GLY A 23 -2.94 6.33 -0.13
CA GLY A 23 -1.55 6.70 0.16
C GLY A 23 -0.60 6.18 -0.93
N THR A 24 -0.68 4.89 -1.24
CA THR A 24 0.16 4.24 -2.25
C THR A 24 -0.05 4.84 -3.65
N ILE A 25 -1.29 5.09 -4.06
CA ILE A 25 -1.59 5.73 -5.35
C ILE A 25 -0.98 7.14 -5.41
N SER A 26 -1.08 7.90 -4.31
CA SER A 26 -0.49 9.24 -4.24
C SER A 26 1.04 9.21 -4.37
N GLN A 27 1.71 8.30 -3.66
CA GLN A 27 3.17 8.11 -3.76
C GLN A 27 3.60 7.63 -5.15
N MET A 28 2.91 6.65 -5.72
CA MET A 28 3.21 6.16 -7.07
C MET A 28 3.13 7.27 -8.11
N LYS A 29 2.09 8.12 -8.03
CA LYS A 29 1.96 9.29 -8.90
C LYS A 29 3.08 10.30 -8.69
N SER A 30 3.47 10.58 -7.44
CA SER A 30 4.58 11.51 -7.16
C SER A 30 5.94 10.99 -7.65
N TRP A 31 6.13 9.67 -7.71
CA TRP A 31 7.30 9.02 -8.30
C TRP A 31 7.22 8.88 -9.84
N GLY A 32 6.16 9.40 -10.47
CA GLY A 32 6.04 9.45 -11.92
C GLY A 32 5.48 8.18 -12.55
N TYR A 33 4.69 7.41 -11.81
CA TYR A 33 3.82 6.38 -12.36
C TYR A 33 2.71 7.01 -13.21
N GLN A 34 2.53 6.52 -14.44
CA GLN A 34 1.52 7.00 -15.40
C GLN A 34 0.55 5.91 -15.84
N GLY A 35 0.66 4.71 -15.25
CA GLY A 35 -0.25 3.61 -15.55
C GLY A 35 -1.58 3.73 -14.84
N SER A 36 -2.39 2.68 -14.98
CA SER A 36 -3.73 2.64 -14.43
C SER A 36 -3.73 2.30 -12.93
N ILE A 37 -4.71 2.79 -12.18
CA ILE A 37 -4.79 2.53 -10.73
C ILE A 37 -5.09 1.06 -10.43
N GLU A 38 -5.73 0.36 -11.35
CA GLU A 38 -6.05 -1.07 -11.26
C GLU A 38 -4.81 -1.93 -11.16
N LYS A 39 -3.72 -1.51 -11.82
CA LYS A 39 -2.41 -2.16 -11.69
C LYS A 39 -1.79 -1.94 -10.32
N ILE A 40 -2.11 -0.85 -9.63
CA ILE A 40 -1.64 -0.65 -8.25
C ILE A 40 -2.47 -1.52 -7.30
N TYR A 41 -3.76 -1.74 -7.55
CA TYR A 41 -4.60 -2.63 -6.72
C TYR A 41 -4.13 -4.09 -6.69
N THR A 42 -3.24 -4.53 -7.58
CA THR A 42 -2.69 -5.88 -7.54
C THR A 42 -1.80 -6.15 -6.32
N ILE A 43 -1.45 -5.12 -5.55
CA ILE A 43 -0.70 -5.28 -4.29
C ILE A 43 -1.59 -5.72 -3.12
N ILE A 44 -2.92 -5.64 -3.25
CA ILE A 44 -3.86 -6.03 -2.20
C ILE A 44 -3.68 -7.51 -1.88
N GLY A 45 -3.58 -7.84 -0.60
CA GLY A 45 -3.38 -9.22 -0.11
C GLY A 45 -1.98 -9.79 -0.35
N THR A 46 -1.01 -8.98 -0.82
CA THR A 46 0.38 -9.41 -0.99
C THR A 46 1.20 -9.14 0.26
N SER A 47 2.32 -9.85 0.43
CA SER A 47 3.31 -9.50 1.44
C SER A 47 4.00 -8.17 1.12
N MET A 48 4.64 -7.54 2.11
CA MET A 48 5.37 -6.28 1.89
C MET A 48 6.51 -6.45 0.87
N GLU A 49 7.19 -7.60 0.86
CA GLU A 49 8.27 -7.88 -0.08
C GLU A 49 7.74 -7.91 -1.52
N GLU A 50 6.64 -8.63 -1.75
CA GLU A 50 5.95 -8.72 -3.05
C GLU A 50 5.37 -7.38 -3.47
N THR A 51 4.78 -6.64 -2.53
CA THR A 51 4.29 -5.27 -2.77
C THR A 51 5.43 -4.42 -3.36
N TYR A 52 6.59 -4.40 -2.72
CA TYR A 52 7.71 -3.58 -3.18
C TYR A 52 8.25 -4.04 -4.55
N ASP A 53 8.25 -5.34 -4.85
CA ASP A 53 8.61 -5.85 -6.18
C ASP A 53 7.61 -5.37 -7.25
N ILE A 54 6.31 -5.48 -6.97
CA ILE A 54 5.26 -5.01 -7.88
C ILE A 54 5.43 -3.52 -8.13
N LEU A 55 5.59 -2.70 -7.09
CA LEU A 55 5.73 -1.24 -7.25
C LEU A 55 7.00 -0.88 -8.03
N TYR A 56 8.12 -1.55 -7.78
CA TYR A 56 9.36 -1.40 -8.55
C TYR A 56 9.15 -1.65 -10.05
N HIS A 57 8.48 -2.76 -10.38
CA HIS A 57 8.17 -3.12 -11.76
C HIS A 57 7.20 -2.14 -12.41
N LEU A 58 6.17 -1.67 -11.69
CA LEU A 58 5.23 -0.67 -12.18
C LEU A 58 5.89 0.68 -12.47
N LEU A 59 6.94 1.02 -11.73
CA LEU A 59 7.75 2.22 -11.98
C LEU A 59 8.77 2.03 -13.11
N ASN A 60 8.85 0.85 -13.74
CA ASN A 60 9.88 0.50 -14.73
C ASN A 60 11.31 0.80 -14.20
N GLY A 61 11.57 0.53 -12.93
CA GLY A 61 12.88 0.76 -12.31
C GLY A 61 13.27 2.22 -12.12
N LYS A 62 12.35 3.19 -12.27
CA LYS A 62 12.61 4.62 -12.00
C LYS A 62 13.00 4.90 -10.54
N LYS A 63 12.68 3.98 -9.62
CA LYS A 63 12.99 4.08 -8.20
C LYS A 63 13.41 2.69 -7.67
N PRO A 64 14.52 2.57 -6.93
CA PRO A 64 14.95 1.31 -6.31
C PRO A 64 13.95 0.78 -5.28
N LYS A 65 13.90 -0.55 -5.10
CA LYS A 65 13.02 -1.23 -4.13
C LYS A 65 13.27 -0.72 -2.70
N GLU A 66 14.53 -0.50 -2.36
CA GLU A 66 14.97 -0.03 -1.04
C GLU A 66 14.46 1.38 -0.75
N GLU A 67 14.46 2.28 -1.73
CA GLU A 67 13.93 3.64 -1.57
C GLU A 67 12.40 3.63 -1.42
N ILE A 68 11.71 2.76 -2.15
CA ILE A 68 10.26 2.57 -2.02
C ILE A 68 9.92 2.13 -0.59
N ALA A 69 10.66 1.15 -0.06
CA ALA A 69 10.48 0.66 1.31
C ALA A 69 10.75 1.75 2.36
N GLN A 70 11.86 2.48 2.22
CA GLN A 70 12.21 3.58 3.14
C GLN A 70 11.16 4.70 3.14
N GLU A 71 10.65 5.10 1.97
CA GLU A 71 9.62 6.13 1.90
C GLU A 71 8.26 5.66 2.44
N ASN A 72 7.94 4.37 2.29
CA ASN A 72 6.78 3.76 2.94
C ASN A 72 6.92 3.81 4.47
N ASP A 73 8.07 3.43 5.03
CA ASP A 73 8.33 3.50 6.46
C ASP A 73 8.24 4.94 6.99
N LEU A 74 8.77 5.91 6.23
CA LEU A 74 8.66 7.33 6.55
C LEU A 74 7.21 7.82 6.55
N TYR A 75 6.38 7.36 5.61
CA TYR A 75 4.97 7.72 5.55
C TYR A 75 4.24 7.31 6.85
N PHE A 76 4.47 6.10 7.35
CA PHE A 76 3.84 5.61 8.57
C PHE A 76 4.46 6.19 9.86
N THR A 77 5.77 6.42 9.89
CA THR A 77 6.45 6.96 11.09
C THR A 77 6.28 8.46 11.26
N LYS A 78 6.28 9.27 10.18
CA LYS A 78 6.08 10.73 10.27
C LYS A 78 4.61 11.13 10.47
N LYS A 79 3.64 10.42 9.88
CA LYS A 79 2.21 10.72 10.12
C LYS A 79 1.79 10.45 11.56
N ASN A 80 2.48 9.57 12.28
CA ASN A 80 2.24 9.32 13.71
C ASN A 80 2.58 10.51 14.62
N GLN A 81 3.19 11.59 14.11
CA GLN A 81 3.38 12.85 14.86
C GLN A 81 2.20 13.83 14.75
N PHE A 82 1.29 13.65 13.79
CA PHE A 82 0.17 14.57 13.54
C PHE A 82 -1.23 13.95 13.79
N GLY A 83 -1.30 12.65 14.11
CA GLY A 83 -2.55 11.94 14.43
C GLY A 83 -3.13 12.15 15.84
N GLN A 84 -2.55 13.05 16.66
CA GLN A 84 -3.05 13.37 18.01
C GLN A 84 -3.61 14.78 18.18
N LYS A 85 -4.13 15.41 17.12
CA LYS A 85 -4.99 16.59 17.34
C LYS A 85 -6.43 16.14 17.62
N LYS A 86 -6.71 15.95 18.91
CA LYS A 86 -8.04 16.15 19.50
C LYS A 86 -8.55 17.56 19.18
#